data_AF-A0A2M6Z1U8-F1
#
_entry.id   AF-A0A2M6Z1U8-F1
#
_cell.length_a   1.000
_cell.length_b   1.000
_cell.length_c   1.000
_cell.angle_alpha   90.00
_cell.angle_beta   90.00
_cell.angle_gamma   90.00
#
_symmetry.space_group_name_H-M   'P 1'
#
loop_
_entity.id
_entity.type
_entity.pdbx_description
1 polymer ?
#
loop_
_entity_poly.entity_id
_entity_poly.type
_entity_poly.pdbx_seq_one_letter_code
_entity_poly.pdbx_strand_id
1 'polypeptide(L)'
;MSGVLYNLVGFQTRLKIAEQDRIFRMIPAFANASFIRYGSAHRNTFIDSQNFLSADLSIKIEPRIKIAGQLSGVEGYIESAASGIVAGISTISKNFRPLPEETIIGGLIRYITAPSKLKFQPMKANWGVVSELNIKISKGEKKQLLAERSRESLKKWKREILEK
;
A
#
# COMPACT_ATOMS: atom_id res chain seq x y z
N MET A 1 -29.18 -8.27 22.33
CA MET A 1 -27.89 -8.89 22.67
C MET A 1 -26.80 -7.85 22.46
N SER A 2 -26.27 -7.23 23.52
CA SER A 2 -25.05 -6.42 23.43
C SER A 2 -23.86 -7.36 23.68
N GLY A 3 -23.26 -7.87 22.60
CA GLY A 3 -22.02 -8.65 22.68
C GLY A 3 -20.85 -7.83 22.15
N VAL A 4 -19.71 -7.87 22.85
CA VAL A 4 -18.45 -7.31 22.33
C VAL A 4 -17.88 -8.30 21.31
N LEU A 5 -17.67 -7.85 20.08
CA LEU A 5 -17.02 -8.64 19.04
C LEU A 5 -15.51 -8.43 19.10
N TYR A 6 -14.76 -9.54 19.10
CA TYR A 6 -13.30 -9.53 19.05
C TYR A 6 -12.83 -10.05 17.69
N ASN A 7 -11.79 -9.42 17.14
CA ASN A 7 -11.11 -9.89 15.93
C ASN A 7 -9.90 -10.76 16.28
N LEU A 8 -9.69 -11.84 15.52
CA LEU A 8 -8.49 -12.67 15.60
C LEU A 8 -7.41 -12.12 14.66
N VAL A 9 -6.45 -11.38 15.22
CA VAL A 9 -5.34 -10.79 14.44
C VAL A 9 -4.35 -11.88 14.04
N GLY A 10 -3.97 -11.94 12.76
CA GLY A 10 -3.01 -12.92 12.24
C GLY A 10 -3.63 -14.25 11.79
N PHE A 11 -4.96 -14.37 11.80
CA PHE A 11 -5.69 -15.57 11.41
C PHE A 11 -6.28 -15.49 9.99
N GLN A 12 -5.64 -14.73 9.09
CA GLN A 12 -6.05 -14.71 7.67
C GLN A 12 -5.88 -16.11 7.07
N THR A 13 -6.94 -16.66 6.46
CA THR A 13 -6.95 -18.06 6.01
C THR A 13 -7.74 -18.28 4.74
N ARG A 14 -7.40 -19.35 4.01
CA ARG A 14 -8.16 -19.89 2.87
C ARG A 14 -8.84 -21.22 3.19
N LEU A 15 -8.81 -21.65 4.45
CA LEU A 15 -9.42 -22.90 4.89
C LEU A 15 -10.95 -22.86 4.71
N LYS A 16 -11.54 -24.04 4.47
CA LYS A 16 -12.99 -24.21 4.51
C LYS A 16 -13.51 -23.88 5.92
N ILE A 17 -14.72 -23.36 6.02
CA ILE A 17 -15.34 -22.95 7.30
C ILE A 17 -15.30 -24.08 8.34
N ALA A 18 -15.59 -25.33 7.95
CA ALA A 18 -15.53 -26.49 8.84
C ALA A 18 -14.13 -26.71 9.44
N GLU A 19 -13.08 -26.51 8.66
CA GLU A 19 -11.69 -26.64 9.15
C GLU A 19 -11.29 -25.46 10.02
N GLN A 20 -11.80 -24.26 9.74
CA GLN A 20 -11.59 -23.11 10.62
C GLN A 20 -12.20 -23.36 12.00
N ASP A 21 -13.45 -23.82 12.07
CA ASP A 21 -14.10 -24.14 13.35
C ASP A 21 -13.33 -25.22 14.12
N ARG A 22 -13.00 -26.33 13.45
CA ARG A 22 -12.24 -27.43 14.06
C ARG A 22 -10.89 -26.98 14.61
N ILE A 23 -10.10 -26.26 13.81
CA ILE A 23 -8.73 -25.85 14.20
C ILE A 23 -8.77 -24.75 15.25
N PHE A 24 -9.67 -23.75 15.11
CA PHE A 24 -9.72 -22.65 16.06
C PHE A 24 -10.13 -23.13 17.46
N ARG A 25 -11.01 -24.14 17.55
CA ARG A 25 -11.38 -24.78 18.84
C ARG A 25 -10.26 -25.59 19.48
N MET A 26 -9.21 -25.95 18.74
CA MET A 26 -8.03 -26.59 19.33
C MET A 26 -7.18 -25.61 20.14
N ILE A 27 -7.34 -24.30 19.95
CA ILE A 27 -6.69 -23.28 20.77
C ILE A 27 -7.44 -23.23 22.11
N PRO A 28 -6.80 -23.50 23.26
CA PRO A 28 -7.49 -23.67 24.54
C PRO A 28 -8.41 -22.49 24.92
N ALA A 29 -7.96 -21.25 24.63
CA ALA A 29 -8.74 -20.04 24.88
C ALA A 29 -10.02 -19.93 24.02
N PHE A 30 -10.13 -20.68 22.93
CA PHE A 30 -11.23 -20.63 21.97
C PHE A 30 -12.08 -21.91 21.93
N ALA A 31 -11.81 -22.91 22.78
CA ALA A 31 -12.54 -24.17 22.79
C ALA A 31 -14.07 -23.98 22.82
N ASN A 32 -14.53 -23.03 23.65
CA ASN A 32 -15.93 -22.66 23.81
C ASN A 32 -16.31 -21.31 23.17
N ALA A 33 -15.45 -20.77 22.29
CA ALA A 33 -15.75 -19.51 21.61
C ALA A 33 -16.92 -19.66 20.62
N SER A 34 -17.71 -18.59 20.49
CA SER A 34 -18.72 -18.45 19.45
C SER A 34 -18.14 -17.63 18.30
N PHE A 35 -18.01 -18.25 17.12
CA PHE A 35 -17.50 -17.61 15.92
C PHE A 35 -18.67 -17.03 15.11
N ILE A 36 -18.81 -15.71 15.13
CA ILE A 36 -19.87 -15.00 14.40
C ILE A 36 -19.51 -14.84 12.91
N ARG A 37 -18.22 -14.76 12.59
CA ARG A 37 -17.71 -14.63 11.22
C ARG A 37 -16.42 -15.42 11.04
N TYR A 38 -16.40 -16.30 10.04
CA TYR A 38 -15.21 -17.03 9.64
C TYR A 38 -14.39 -16.25 8.61
N GLY A 39 -13.09 -16.56 8.54
CA GLY A 39 -12.18 -15.97 7.56
C GLY A 39 -12.53 -16.40 6.14
N SER A 40 -12.30 -15.49 5.18
CA SER A 40 -12.47 -15.77 3.76
C SER A 40 -11.35 -15.12 2.96
N ALA A 41 -10.92 -15.79 1.90
CA ALA A 41 -10.08 -15.17 0.89
C ALA A 41 -10.95 -14.29 -0.01
N HIS A 42 -10.59 -13.02 -0.15
CA HIS A 42 -11.28 -12.10 -1.05
C HIS A 42 -10.49 -11.97 -2.35
N ARG A 43 -11.23 -11.91 -3.47
CA ARG A 43 -10.67 -11.51 -4.76
C ARG A 43 -10.54 -10.00 -4.78
N ASN A 44 -9.33 -9.50 -5.04
CA ASN A 44 -9.09 -8.08 -5.25
C ASN A 44 -9.14 -7.75 -6.74
N THR A 45 -9.89 -6.70 -7.08
CA THR A 45 -9.89 -6.10 -8.41
C THR A 45 -8.89 -4.95 -8.43
N PHE A 46 -8.02 -4.94 -9.44
CA PHE A 46 -7.05 -3.89 -9.71
C PHE A 46 -6.84 -3.79 -11.23
N ILE A 47 -6.36 -2.63 -11.70
CA ILE A 47 -6.01 -2.43 -13.11
C ILE A 47 -4.51 -2.68 -13.34
N ASP A 48 -4.13 -2.89 -14.60
CA ASP A 48 -2.72 -2.95 -15.01
C ASP A 48 -2.11 -1.54 -15.04
N SER A 49 -1.91 -0.97 -13.85
CA SER A 49 -1.55 0.43 -13.66
C SER A 49 -0.22 0.81 -14.32
N GLN A 50 0.74 -0.12 -14.45
CA GLN A 50 2.02 0.16 -15.09
C GLN A 50 1.84 0.52 -16.57
N ASN A 51 0.87 -0.11 -17.22
CA ASN A 51 0.54 0.14 -18.61
C ASN A 51 -0.45 1.30 -18.78
N PHE A 52 -1.40 1.49 -17.85
CA PHE A 52 -2.50 2.45 -18.03
C PHE A 52 -2.40 3.76 -17.23
N LEU A 53 -1.60 3.85 -16.18
CA LEU A 53 -1.49 5.04 -15.34
C LEU A 53 -0.18 5.81 -15.55
N SER A 54 -0.29 7.14 -15.53
CA SER A 54 0.82 8.09 -15.42
C SER A 54 1.23 8.29 -13.96
N ALA A 55 2.41 8.87 -13.73
CA ALA A 55 2.97 9.10 -12.38
C ALA A 55 2.11 10.03 -11.48
N ASP A 56 1.18 10.78 -12.08
CA ASP A 56 0.20 11.62 -11.39
C ASP A 56 -1.12 10.89 -11.09
N LEU A 57 -1.13 9.56 -11.32
CA LEU A 57 -2.25 8.63 -11.18
C LEU A 57 -3.37 8.83 -12.22
N SER A 58 -3.15 9.64 -13.26
CA SER A 58 -4.09 9.78 -14.37
C SER A 58 -4.04 8.61 -15.34
N ILE A 59 -5.18 8.31 -15.97
CA ILE A 59 -5.22 7.35 -17.07
C ILE A 59 -4.53 7.97 -18.28
N LYS A 60 -3.56 7.26 -18.87
CA LYS A 60 -2.75 7.77 -20.00
C LYS A 60 -3.59 8.24 -21.20
N ILE A 61 -4.68 7.53 -21.50
CA ILE A 61 -5.60 7.86 -22.61
C ILE A 61 -6.70 8.85 -22.24
N GLU A 62 -6.90 9.14 -20.94
CA GLU A 62 -7.92 10.06 -20.44
C GLU A 62 -7.41 10.76 -19.16
N PRO A 63 -6.55 11.79 -19.31
CA PRO A 63 -5.84 12.40 -18.18
C PRO A 63 -6.75 13.09 -17.15
N ARG A 64 -8.03 13.34 -17.48
CA ARG A 64 -9.02 13.90 -16.56
C ARG A 64 -9.42 12.89 -15.47
N ILE A 65 -9.31 11.59 -15.75
CA ILE A 65 -9.66 10.52 -14.82
C ILE A 65 -8.40 10.05 -14.10
N LYS A 66 -8.46 9.98 -12.77
CA LYS A 66 -7.39 9.46 -11.91
C LYS A 66 -7.86 8.26 -11.11
N ILE A 67 -6.98 7.29 -10.90
CA ILE A 67 -7.26 6.07 -10.14
C ILE A 67 -6.30 5.97 -8.95
N ALA A 68 -6.87 5.85 -7.76
CA ALA A 68 -6.14 5.67 -6.51
C ALA A 68 -6.76 4.53 -5.68
N GLY A 69 -6.11 4.17 -4.57
CA GLY A 69 -6.56 3.08 -3.72
C GLY A 69 -6.31 1.70 -4.33
N GLN A 70 -6.96 0.67 -3.79
CA GLN A 70 -6.76 -0.71 -4.23
C GLN A 70 -6.87 -0.91 -5.75
N LEU A 71 -7.73 -0.12 -6.42
CA LEU A 71 -7.91 -0.20 -7.86
C LEU A 71 -6.62 0.15 -8.64
N SER A 72 -5.80 1.08 -8.15
CA SER A 72 -4.51 1.42 -8.76
C SER A 72 -3.39 0.42 -8.47
N GLY A 73 -3.66 -0.60 -7.63
CA GLY A 73 -2.70 -1.62 -7.27
C GLY A 73 -1.83 -1.29 -6.05
N VAL A 74 -2.21 -0.32 -5.22
CA VAL A 74 -1.70 -0.25 -3.85
C VAL A 74 -2.48 -1.18 -2.93
N GLU A 75 -1.87 -1.72 -1.87
CA GLU A 75 -2.53 -2.58 -0.90
C GLU A 75 -2.37 -2.06 0.52
N GLY A 76 -3.48 -1.95 1.26
CA GLY A 76 -3.51 -1.44 2.63
C GLY A 76 -4.22 -0.10 2.76
N TYR A 77 -4.72 0.19 3.96
CA TYR A 77 -5.53 1.39 4.21
C TYR A 77 -4.71 2.67 4.10
N ILE A 78 -3.47 2.66 4.60
CA ILE A 78 -2.59 3.83 4.60
C ILE A 78 -2.15 4.14 3.17
N GLU A 79 -1.78 3.10 2.42
CA GLU A 79 -1.37 3.20 1.03
C GLU A 79 -2.52 3.69 0.13
N SER A 80 -3.74 3.20 0.40
CA SER A 80 -4.93 3.64 -0.31
C SER A 80 -5.26 5.11 -0.03
N ALA A 81 -5.22 5.52 1.24
CA ALA A 81 -5.42 6.91 1.62
C ALA A 81 -4.34 7.83 1.03
N ALA A 82 -3.07 7.42 1.12
CA ALA A 82 -1.94 8.20 0.61
C ALA A 82 -1.99 8.37 -0.91
N SER A 83 -2.30 7.31 -1.67
CA SER A 83 -2.50 7.44 -3.13
C SER A 83 -3.68 8.34 -3.47
N GLY A 84 -4.77 8.31 -2.70
CA GLY A 84 -5.89 9.23 -2.86
C GLY A 84 -5.49 10.69 -2.65
N ILE A 85 -4.69 10.97 -1.61
CA ILE A 85 -4.13 12.31 -1.36
C ILE A 85 -3.28 12.76 -2.56
N VAL A 86 -2.42 11.87 -3.09
CA VAL A 86 -1.58 12.22 -4.24
C VAL A 86 -2.40 12.51 -5.50
N ALA A 87 -3.44 11.71 -5.78
CA ALA A 87 -4.36 11.97 -6.89
C ALA A 87 -5.12 13.30 -6.72
N GLY A 88 -5.48 13.66 -5.48
CA GLY A 88 -6.07 14.95 -5.15
C GLY A 88 -5.11 16.11 -5.43
N ILE A 89 -3.88 16.01 -4.93
CA ILE A 89 -2.82 17.01 -5.17
C ILE A 89 -2.55 17.16 -6.67
N SER A 90 -2.41 16.06 -7.41
CA SER A 90 -2.16 16.13 -8.85
C SER A 90 -3.31 16.73 -9.65
N THR A 91 -4.54 16.67 -9.15
CA THR A 91 -5.70 17.28 -9.81
C THR A 91 -5.70 18.81 -9.72
N ILE A 92 -5.27 19.36 -8.59
CA ILE A 92 -5.25 20.81 -8.38
C ILE A 92 -3.92 21.47 -8.78
N SER A 93 -2.87 20.66 -9.01
CA SER A 93 -1.54 21.17 -9.34
C SER A 93 -1.42 21.51 -10.83
N LYS A 94 -1.14 22.76 -11.17
CA LYS A 94 -0.81 23.17 -12.55
C LYS A 94 0.45 22.49 -13.10
N ASN A 95 1.44 22.25 -12.22
CA ASN A 95 2.70 21.58 -12.53
C ASN A 95 2.96 20.48 -11.50
N PHE A 96 2.19 19.39 -11.57
CA PHE A 96 2.36 18.28 -10.64
C PHE A 96 3.78 17.70 -10.69
N ARG A 97 4.36 17.46 -9.51
CA ARG A 97 5.60 16.72 -9.35
C ARG A 97 5.33 15.47 -8.50
N PRO A 98 5.68 14.26 -8.97
CA PRO A 98 5.53 13.04 -8.18
C PRO A 98 6.28 13.13 -6.85
N LEU A 99 5.81 12.39 -5.85
CA LEU A 99 6.53 12.25 -4.58
C LEU A 99 7.91 11.60 -4.82
N PRO A 100 8.95 11.94 -4.02
CA PRO A 100 10.28 11.38 -4.20
C PRO A 100 10.32 9.86 -4.01
N GLU A 101 11.10 9.15 -4.82
CA GLU A 101 11.23 7.68 -4.76
C GLU A 101 11.98 7.18 -3.52
N GLU A 102 12.65 8.09 -2.80
CA GLU A 102 13.23 7.83 -1.48
C GLU A 102 12.15 7.66 -0.40
N THR A 103 10.91 8.09 -0.68
CA THR A 103 9.76 7.92 0.23
C THR A 103 9.01 6.63 -0.09
N ILE A 104 8.42 6.00 0.93
CA ILE A 104 7.60 4.79 0.73
C ILE A 104 6.48 5.04 -0.28
N ILE A 105 5.77 6.17 -0.17
CA ILE A 105 4.63 6.47 -1.06
C ILE A 105 5.11 6.81 -2.47
N GLY A 106 6.17 7.61 -2.64
CA GLY A 106 6.72 7.91 -3.96
C GLY A 106 7.29 6.67 -4.65
N GLY A 107 8.01 5.83 -3.90
CA GLY A 107 8.48 4.53 -4.37
C GLY A 107 7.34 3.59 -4.76
N LEU A 108 6.25 3.57 -3.98
CA LEU A 108 5.06 2.76 -4.28
C LEU A 108 4.32 3.26 -5.54
N ILE A 109 4.15 4.58 -5.69
CA ILE A 109 3.55 5.17 -6.89
C ILE A 109 4.42 4.83 -8.11
N ARG A 110 5.73 5.04 -8.01
CA ARG A 110 6.67 4.65 -9.06
C ARG A 110 6.54 3.16 -9.39
N TYR A 111 6.43 2.28 -8.41
CA TYR A 111 6.24 0.84 -8.65
C TYR A 111 4.97 0.54 -9.45
N ILE A 112 3.84 1.17 -9.12
CA ILE A 112 2.57 0.91 -9.80
C ILE A 112 2.46 1.62 -11.16
N THR A 113 3.22 2.69 -11.43
CA THR A 113 3.12 3.45 -12.69
C THR A 113 4.29 3.25 -13.65
N ALA A 114 5.46 2.79 -13.18
CA ALA A 114 6.63 2.59 -14.02
C ALA A 114 6.53 1.26 -14.79
N PRO A 115 6.90 1.23 -16.09
CA PRO A 115 6.93 -0.01 -16.87
C PRO A 115 7.85 -1.06 -16.23
N SER A 116 7.39 -2.30 -16.18
CA SER A 116 8.18 -3.46 -15.75
C SER A 116 8.00 -4.62 -16.72
N LYS A 117 9.03 -5.46 -16.84
CA LYS A 117 8.95 -6.73 -17.59
C LYS A 117 8.25 -7.84 -16.78
N LEU A 118 8.09 -7.64 -15.47
CA LEU A 118 7.45 -8.60 -14.58
C LEU A 118 5.93 -8.43 -14.59
N LYS A 119 5.21 -9.52 -14.38
CA LYS A 119 3.76 -9.48 -14.23
C LYS A 119 3.38 -8.61 -13.03
N PHE A 120 2.63 -7.54 -13.28
CA PHE A 120 2.18 -6.62 -12.24
C PHE A 120 1.34 -7.32 -11.17
N GLN A 121 1.58 -6.97 -9.90
CA GLN A 121 0.78 -7.37 -8.75
C GLN A 121 0.63 -6.18 -7.80
N PRO A 122 -0.48 -6.07 -7.06
CA PRO A 122 -0.62 -5.05 -6.04
C PRO A 122 0.48 -5.13 -4.99
N MET A 123 0.84 -3.99 -4.41
CA MET A 123 1.94 -3.88 -3.47
C MET A 123 1.55 -3.05 -2.25
N LYS A 124 1.90 -3.56 -1.07
CA LYS A 124 1.84 -2.82 0.19
C LYS A 124 3.15 -2.08 0.47
N ALA A 125 3.14 -1.13 1.40
CA ALA A 125 4.34 -0.45 1.86
C ALA A 125 5.42 -1.46 2.32
N ASN A 126 6.62 -1.34 1.76
CA ASN A 126 7.79 -2.12 2.16
C ASN A 126 9.09 -1.40 1.78
N TRP A 127 10.21 -1.76 2.42
CA TRP A 127 11.50 -1.14 2.15
C TRP A 127 12.10 -1.47 0.77
N GLY A 128 11.50 -2.38 0.00
CA GLY A 128 11.94 -2.70 -1.35
C GLY A 128 11.41 -1.74 -2.42
N VAL A 129 10.42 -0.89 -2.12
CA VAL A 129 9.91 0.10 -3.07
C VAL A 129 10.70 1.40 -3.07
N VAL A 130 11.50 1.66 -2.03
CA VAL A 130 12.35 2.85 -1.95
C VAL A 130 13.67 2.60 -2.67
N SER A 131 14.27 3.66 -3.21
CA SER A 131 15.61 3.59 -3.82
C SER A 131 16.63 2.98 -2.84
N GLU A 132 17.61 2.22 -3.33
CA GLU A 132 18.56 1.56 -2.43
C GLU A 132 19.57 2.55 -1.82
N LEU A 133 20.17 2.15 -0.69
CA LEU A 133 21.37 2.78 -0.15
C LEU A 133 22.56 1.98 -0.67
N ASN A 134 23.40 2.58 -1.51
CA ASN A 134 24.60 1.94 -2.09
C ASN A 134 25.75 1.83 -1.07
N ILE A 135 25.45 1.40 0.16
CA ILE A 135 26.39 1.26 1.28
C ILE A 135 26.16 -0.07 2.00
N LYS A 136 27.26 -0.68 2.48
CA LYS A 136 27.22 -1.90 3.29
C LYS A 136 27.12 -1.52 4.77
N ILE A 137 25.97 -1.79 5.38
CA ILE A 137 25.64 -1.50 6.78
C ILE A 137 24.69 -2.57 7.34
N SER A 138 24.51 -2.61 8.67
CA SER A 138 23.58 -3.57 9.28
C SER A 138 22.13 -3.31 8.87
N LYS A 139 21.26 -4.33 8.96
CA LYS A 139 19.83 -4.20 8.62
C LYS A 139 19.10 -3.15 9.46
N GLY A 140 19.48 -3.00 10.74
CA GLY A 140 18.88 -2.03 11.65
C GLY A 140 19.23 -0.59 11.26
N GLU A 141 20.52 -0.32 11.10
CA GLU A 141 21.05 0.98 10.65
C GLU A 141 20.52 1.35 9.27
N LYS A 142 20.40 0.36 8.35
CA LYS A 142 19.85 0.58 7.01
C LYS A 142 18.44 1.15 7.06
N LYS A 143 17.56 0.63 7.91
CA LYS A 143 16.19 1.13 8.03
C LYS A 143 16.13 2.55 8.60
N GLN A 144 16.99 2.86 9.56
CA GLN A 144 17.07 4.21 10.12
C GLN A 144 17.52 5.23 9.07
N LEU A 145 18.59 4.93 8.34
CA LEU A 145 19.11 5.80 7.28
C LEU A 145 18.11 5.97 6.12
N LEU A 146 17.39 4.91 5.74
CA LEU A 146 16.31 5.01 4.76
C LEU A 146 15.20 5.93 5.24
N ALA A 147 14.80 5.83 6.52
CA ALA A 147 13.77 6.69 7.11
C ALA A 147 14.21 8.16 7.18
N GLU A 148 15.47 8.42 7.52
CA GLU A 148 16.04 9.77 7.55
C GLU A 148 16.08 10.39 6.16
N ARG A 149 16.67 9.70 5.17
CA ARG A 149 16.69 10.15 3.77
C ARG A 149 15.28 10.37 3.22
N SER A 150 14.32 9.50 3.57
CA SER A 150 12.91 9.69 3.19
C SER A 150 12.33 10.98 3.75
N ARG A 151 12.60 11.31 5.01
CA ARG A 151 12.09 12.55 5.64
C ARG A 151 12.72 13.79 5.01
N GLU A 152 14.02 13.76 4.75
CA GLU A 152 14.73 14.87 4.10
C GLU A 152 14.22 15.12 2.69
N SER A 153 14.05 14.05 1.91
CA SER A 153 13.53 14.13 0.54
C SER A 153 12.12 14.68 0.51
N LEU A 154 11.25 14.24 1.43
CA LEU A 154 9.89 14.76 1.55
C LEU A 154 9.86 16.24 1.97
N LYS A 155 10.73 16.66 2.91
CA LYS A 155 10.86 18.07 3.31
C LYS A 155 11.30 18.94 2.13
N LYS A 156 12.29 18.48 1.35
CA LYS A 156 12.74 19.18 0.14
C LYS A 156 11.61 19.31 -0.88
N TRP A 157 10.93 18.22 -1.19
CA TRP A 157 9.79 18.21 -2.11
C TRP A 157 8.67 19.16 -1.66
N LYS A 158 8.33 19.15 -0.36
CA LYS A 158 7.29 20.03 0.20
C LYS A 158 7.62 21.51 -0.02
N ARG A 159 8.87 21.92 0.25
CA ARG A 159 9.34 23.30 0.02
C ARG A 159 9.22 23.69 -1.45
N GLU A 160 9.63 22.81 -2.36
CA GLU A 160 9.59 23.10 -3.80
C GLU A 160 8.18 23.26 -4.38
N ILE A 161 7.16 22.69 -3.74
CA ILE A 161 5.77 22.70 -4.22
C ILE A 161 4.86 23.68 -3.48
N LEU A 162 5.04 23.85 -2.16
CA LEU A 162 4.15 24.69 -1.34
C LEU A 162 4.69 26.10 -1.07
N GLU A 163 6.00 26.34 -1.26
CA GLU A 163 6.63 27.65 -0.98
C GLU A 163 6.93 28.43 -2.28
N LYS A 164 6.24 28.10 -3.37
CA LYS A 164 6.21 28.84 -4.64
C LYS A 164 4.81 29.39 -4.89
#